data_AF-A0A933FV84-F1
#
_entry.id   AF-A0A933FV84-F1
#
_cell.length_a   1.000
_cell.length_b   1.000
_cell.length_c   1.000
_cell.angle_alpha   90.00
_cell.angle_beta   90.00
_cell.angle_gamma   90.00
#
_symmetry.space_group_name_H-M   'P 1'
#
loop_
_entity.id
_entity.type
_entity.pdbx_description
1 polymer ?
#
loop_
_entity_poly.entity_id
_entity_poly.type
_entity_poly.pdbx_seq_one_letter_code
_entity_poly.pdbx_strand_id
1 'polypeptide(L)'
;MHLSNEQNQLNRRIVSVLTALITLSAIAVAGESVVVALKDFSNVELMSAGLEVPRKITFTVKALGGGGSSGWTYKDDAMFAYGWILDADTRKPVWKMDIDNTSRSGDDREFDGTVTLGKGSYEVYFAATTFRYHSTFKHITTNIDHREKLPFGEGENEKGFFSFFKEWWSDDVRNEWMTRSKKWGIEIFADDAVASSIGRFTPPKEIPNVVLKAVRLGEHESIRQGFTLSEPVSLRIYALGEGPSQSDLVDRGWIVRTDSRKRVWEMTLRNTFPAGGGAKNLMYSGNIDLDKGEYILYYVTDDSHSFLDWNTAPPYDPYNWGITISIAEEPDRKQFKTHHFDEDNYVIVSITKVGDDVGRTEGFTLKEDTSVRIYAFGERSNYRRQMADYGYIMDAKSRTKVWTMDVDRTHHAGGASKNRYIDEIITLHKGSYLVTYNSDDSHAYNEWNAAPPFDPEHYGITIMGAGEGFKTSVVGKFINEGDKNIISQIIRVMNDADKSANFKLDKSTRIRIYAIGEGQNRTMYDYGWIEEARTGNVVWEMTYAMTFHAGGARKNRVVNTTLLLGKGEYKLRYVSDDSHSFGRWNDDIPEDPDYWGITLYRDDGTEPLAPLPPIKPKEHGK
;
A
#
# COMPACT_ATOMS: atom_id res chain seq x y z
N MET A 1 -8.24 32.78 6.77
CA MET A 1 -7.73 32.34 8.08
C MET A 1 -7.04 31.01 7.84
N HIS A 2 -5.78 30.88 7.39
CA HIS A 2 -4.49 31.46 7.80
C HIS A 2 -4.20 31.28 9.28
N LEU A 3 -3.20 30.40 9.53
CA LEU A 3 -2.55 30.01 10.79
C LEU A 3 -3.30 28.98 11.66
N SER A 4 -3.14 27.67 11.39
CA SER A 4 -3.21 26.63 12.44
C SER A 4 -2.71 25.22 12.06
N ASN A 5 -2.28 24.92 10.83
CA ASN A 5 -1.93 23.54 10.44
C ASN A 5 -0.48 23.09 10.75
N GLU A 6 0.34 23.92 11.40
CA GLU A 6 1.71 23.53 11.80
C GLU A 6 1.81 22.96 13.23
N GLN A 7 0.72 22.88 14.00
CA GLN A 7 0.76 22.47 15.42
C GLN A 7 0.21 21.08 15.76
N ASN A 8 -0.35 20.32 14.79
CA ASN A 8 -0.94 18.99 15.06
C ASN A 8 -0.10 17.77 14.61
N GLN A 9 1.19 17.96 14.33
CA GLN A 9 2.13 16.88 13.98
C GLN A 9 3.24 16.68 15.03
N LEU A 10 2.95 16.87 16.32
CA LEU A 10 3.93 16.70 17.40
C LEU A 10 3.45 15.77 18.51
N ASN A 11 3.09 14.54 18.16
CA ASN A 11 3.20 13.40 19.09
C ASN A 11 4.26 12.43 18.54
N ARG A 12 5.50 12.90 18.46
CA ARG A 12 6.66 12.03 18.19
C ARG A 12 6.84 11.09 19.38
N ARG A 13 6.38 9.85 19.23
CA ARG A 13 6.75 8.73 20.12
C ARG A 13 8.27 8.54 20.00
N ILE A 14 8.97 8.70 21.12
CA ILE A 14 10.44 8.72 21.15
C ILE A 14 10.94 7.27 21.12
N VAL A 15 11.53 6.86 19.99
CA VAL A 15 12.55 5.79 20.01
C VAL A 15 13.74 6.37 20.73
N SER A 16 14.24 5.67 21.74
CA SER A 16 15.50 6.03 22.39
C SER A 16 16.67 5.57 21.49
N VAL A 17 16.85 6.21 20.34
CA VAL A 17 18.07 6.10 19.55
C VAL A 17 19.10 7.01 20.19
N LEU A 18 19.98 6.45 20.99
CA LEU A 18 21.07 7.23 21.57
C LEU A 18 22.21 7.32 20.55
N THR A 19 22.42 8.51 19.97
CA THR A 19 23.75 8.86 19.49
C THR A 19 24.59 9.12 20.73
N ALA A 20 25.48 8.18 21.07
CA ALA A 20 26.33 8.34 22.25
C ALA A 20 27.30 9.51 22.03
N LEU A 21 27.08 10.62 22.73
CA LEU A 21 28.16 11.56 23.03
C LEU A 21 29.05 10.86 24.06
N ILE A 22 30.16 10.28 23.60
CA ILE A 22 31.09 9.58 24.48
C ILE A 22 31.70 10.61 25.45
N THR A 23 31.32 10.54 26.72
CA THR A 23 32.14 11.04 27.83
C THR A 23 33.23 10.00 28.10
N LEU A 24 34.47 10.34 27.75
CA LEU A 24 35.63 9.50 28.05
C LEU A 24 35.89 9.47 29.57
N SER A 25 35.67 8.32 30.18
CA SER A 25 36.63 7.82 31.16
C SER A 25 37.66 7.02 30.36
N ALA A 26 38.84 7.60 30.11
CA ALA A 26 39.93 6.90 29.42
C ALA A 26 40.39 5.71 30.27
N ILE A 27 39.85 4.53 30.01
CA ILE A 27 40.43 3.28 30.48
C ILE A 27 41.48 2.91 29.42
N ALA A 28 42.71 3.40 29.62
CA ALA A 28 43.84 2.98 28.83
C ALA A 28 44.12 1.51 29.11
N VAL A 29 43.94 0.65 28.12
CA VAL A 29 44.57 -0.67 28.08
C VAL A 29 45.95 -0.43 27.49
N ALA A 30 47.03 -0.92 28.12
CA ALA A 30 48.40 -0.46 27.85
C ALA A 30 48.73 -0.33 26.34
N GLY A 31 48.87 0.92 25.84
CA GLY A 31 49.24 1.28 24.47
C GLY A 31 48.09 1.53 23.49
N GLU A 32 46.82 1.32 23.90
CA GLU A 32 45.64 1.54 23.05
C GLU A 32 44.58 2.41 23.74
N SER A 33 43.90 3.22 22.92
CA SER A 33 42.79 4.09 23.31
C SER A 33 41.47 3.62 22.68
N VAL A 34 40.40 3.63 23.48
CA VAL A 34 39.03 3.39 22.99
C VAL A 34 38.59 4.55 22.09
N VAL A 35 38.29 4.26 20.81
CA VAL A 35 37.79 5.26 19.86
C VAL A 35 36.28 5.21 19.68
N VAL A 36 35.68 4.02 19.86
CA VAL A 36 34.22 3.78 19.90
C VAL A 36 33.90 2.80 21.02
N ALA A 37 32.83 3.08 21.77
CA ALA A 37 32.21 2.14 22.69
C ALA A 37 30.69 2.25 22.56
N LEU A 38 30.05 1.19 22.07
CA LEU A 38 28.60 1.03 22.06
C LEU A 38 28.28 -0.07 23.06
N LYS A 39 27.68 0.26 24.20
CA LYS A 39 27.50 -0.65 25.34
C LYS A 39 26.16 -0.38 26.02
N ASP A 40 25.72 -1.36 26.79
CA ASP A 40 24.50 -1.31 27.58
C ASP A 40 23.24 -1.16 26.71
N PHE A 41 22.77 -2.31 26.24
CA PHE A 41 21.56 -2.45 25.44
C PHE A 41 20.34 -2.80 26.30
N SER A 42 20.37 -2.53 27.62
CA SER A 42 19.23 -2.84 28.49
C SER A 42 17.96 -2.06 28.12
N ASN A 43 18.11 -0.90 27.49
CA ASN A 43 17.01 0.02 27.17
C ASN A 43 17.05 0.58 25.75
N VAL A 44 17.98 0.13 24.91
CA VAL A 44 18.08 0.57 23.51
C VAL A 44 18.34 -0.64 22.63
N GLU A 45 17.72 -0.63 21.45
CA GLU A 45 17.86 -1.72 20.49
C GLU A 45 19.09 -1.55 19.60
N LEU A 46 19.38 -0.30 19.20
CA LEU A 46 20.38 0.04 18.21
C LEU A 46 21.20 1.25 18.68
N MET A 47 22.52 1.10 18.66
CA MET A 47 23.45 2.21 18.82
C MET A 47 24.36 2.33 17.61
N SER A 48 24.92 3.53 17.42
CA SER A 48 25.86 3.79 16.32
C SER A 48 26.90 4.85 16.67
N ALA A 49 28.04 4.82 15.97
CA ALA A 49 29.06 5.86 16.00
C ALA A 49 29.78 5.97 14.66
N GLY A 50 30.20 7.19 14.27
CA GLY A 50 30.94 7.45 13.03
C GLY A 50 32.43 7.65 13.29
N LEU A 51 33.27 7.11 12.40
CA LEU A 51 34.73 7.23 12.40
C LEU A 51 35.24 7.79 11.07
N GLU A 52 36.12 8.78 11.12
CA GLU A 52 36.91 9.22 9.97
C GLU A 52 38.34 8.72 10.13
N VAL A 53 38.72 7.80 9.25
CA VAL A 53 40.01 7.13 9.27
C VAL A 53 40.92 7.85 8.28
N PRO A 54 42.00 8.52 8.72
CA PRO A 54 42.80 9.39 7.84
C PRO A 54 43.75 8.63 6.90
N ARG A 55 44.06 7.38 7.24
CA ARG A 55 44.97 6.47 6.52
C ARG A 55 44.66 5.05 6.96
N LYS A 56 45.26 4.05 6.31
CA LYS A 56 45.10 2.65 6.72
C LYS A 56 45.51 2.47 8.20
N ILE A 57 44.58 2.03 9.04
CA ILE A 57 44.78 1.78 10.49
C ILE A 57 44.20 0.39 10.81
N THR A 58 44.94 -0.37 11.60
CA THR A 58 44.46 -1.63 12.19
C THR A 58 43.92 -1.32 13.57
N PHE A 59 42.67 -1.67 13.80
CA PHE A 59 41.95 -1.51 15.06
C PHE A 59 41.86 -2.85 15.76
N THR A 60 41.99 -2.84 17.08
CA THR A 60 41.55 -3.97 17.92
C THR A 60 40.05 -3.81 18.15
N VAL A 61 39.27 -4.85 17.89
CA VAL A 61 37.81 -4.85 18.05
C VAL A 61 37.44 -5.93 19.05
N LYS A 62 36.70 -5.52 20.08
CA LYS A 62 36.12 -6.42 21.08
C LYS A 62 34.61 -6.27 21.03
N ALA A 63 33.91 -7.35 20.71
CA ALA A 63 32.46 -7.35 20.64
C ALA A 63 31.89 -8.54 21.40
N LEU A 64 30.90 -8.27 22.25
CA LEU A 64 30.12 -9.28 22.94
C LEU A 64 28.66 -9.13 22.53
N GLY A 65 28.05 -10.22 22.09
CA GLY A 65 26.68 -10.25 21.62
C GLY A 65 26.07 -11.61 21.89
N GLY A 66 25.00 -11.93 21.17
CA GLY A 66 24.24 -13.16 21.32
C GLY A 66 23.93 -13.79 19.98
N GLY A 67 24.10 -15.11 19.88
CA GLY A 67 23.89 -15.81 18.62
C GLY A 67 24.06 -17.31 18.70
N GLY A 68 23.27 -17.99 17.87
CA GLY A 68 23.20 -19.44 17.77
C GLY A 68 22.40 -20.11 18.89
N SER A 69 21.55 -21.08 18.54
CA SER A 69 20.92 -22.00 19.48
C SER A 69 20.98 -23.43 18.94
N SER A 70 21.15 -24.39 19.85
CA SER A 70 21.21 -25.82 19.49
C SER A 70 20.28 -26.59 20.41
N GLY A 71 19.12 -26.99 19.89
CA GLY A 71 18.24 -27.98 20.51
C GLY A 71 18.51 -29.38 19.94
N TRP A 72 17.90 -30.41 20.52
CA TRP A 72 18.08 -31.79 20.06
C TRP A 72 17.52 -32.04 18.64
N THR A 73 16.69 -31.12 18.12
CA THR A 73 15.98 -31.23 16.83
C THR A 73 16.23 -30.06 15.84
N TYR A 74 16.98 -29.02 16.21
CA TYR A 74 17.27 -27.88 15.32
C TYR A 74 18.57 -27.17 15.69
N LYS A 75 19.30 -26.67 14.67
CA LYS A 75 20.42 -25.73 14.80
C LYS A 75 19.99 -24.40 14.19
N ASP A 76 19.98 -23.35 15.01
CA ASP A 76 19.93 -21.97 14.52
C ASP A 76 21.32 -21.39 14.61
N ASP A 77 21.81 -20.83 13.51
CA ASP A 77 23.11 -20.20 13.38
C ASP A 77 22.98 -18.65 13.27
N ALA A 78 21.80 -18.10 13.53
CA ALA A 78 21.55 -16.66 13.49
C ALA A 78 22.09 -15.92 14.71
N MET A 79 22.66 -14.74 14.47
CA MET A 79 22.97 -13.74 15.51
C MET A 79 21.71 -12.95 15.86
N PHE A 80 21.47 -12.68 17.14
CA PHE A 80 20.34 -11.86 17.64
C PHE A 80 20.78 -10.61 18.41
N ALA A 81 22.06 -10.54 18.80
CA ALA A 81 22.71 -9.31 19.23
C ALA A 81 24.14 -9.28 18.69
N TYR A 82 24.49 -8.28 17.88
CA TYR A 82 25.77 -8.26 17.18
C TYR A 82 26.11 -6.87 16.61
N GLY A 83 27.41 -6.65 16.34
CA GLY A 83 27.93 -5.43 15.75
C GLY A 83 28.40 -5.58 14.30
N TRP A 84 28.44 -4.48 13.57
CA TRP A 84 29.02 -4.41 12.22
C TRP A 84 29.62 -3.04 11.95
N ILE A 85 30.51 -2.97 10.96
CA ILE A 85 31.13 -1.74 10.47
C ILE A 85 30.76 -1.57 9.00
N LEU A 86 30.15 -0.44 8.69
CA LEU A 86 29.72 -0.03 7.36
C LEU A 86 30.69 1.01 6.81
N ASP A 87 31.14 0.86 5.57
CA ASP A 87 31.79 1.95 4.84
C ASP A 87 30.70 2.99 4.48
N ALA A 88 30.83 4.20 5.03
CA ALA A 88 29.75 5.19 5.02
C ALA A 88 29.51 5.80 3.64
N ASP A 89 30.52 5.75 2.76
CA ASP A 89 30.47 6.29 1.39
C ASP A 89 29.87 5.28 0.41
N THR A 90 30.22 4.01 0.55
CA THR A 90 29.73 2.93 -0.32
C THR A 90 28.48 2.24 0.20
N ARG A 91 28.14 2.44 1.48
CA ARG A 91 27.07 1.75 2.24
C ARG A 91 27.24 0.23 2.23
N LYS A 92 28.48 -0.28 2.16
CA LYS A 92 28.78 -1.72 2.19
C LYS A 92 29.36 -2.13 3.54
N PRO A 93 28.96 -3.28 4.11
CA PRO A 93 29.60 -3.80 5.31
C PRO A 93 31.04 -4.18 4.99
N VAL A 94 31.99 -3.68 5.79
CA VAL A 94 33.42 -4.04 5.70
C VAL A 94 33.85 -5.02 6.78
N TRP A 95 33.05 -5.13 7.84
CA TRP A 95 33.18 -6.14 8.88
C TRP A 95 31.82 -6.37 9.53
N LYS A 96 31.56 -7.59 9.98
CA LYS A 96 30.40 -7.95 10.81
C LYS A 96 30.81 -9.01 11.82
N MET A 97 30.19 -8.98 12.98
CA MET A 97 30.24 -10.07 13.92
C MET A 97 29.30 -11.18 13.44
N ASP A 98 29.80 -12.41 13.34
CA ASP A 98 29.02 -13.57 12.93
C ASP A 98 29.44 -14.84 13.69
N ILE A 99 28.72 -15.94 13.46
CA ILE A 99 29.00 -17.20 14.15
C ILE A 99 30.34 -17.84 13.78
N ASP A 100 30.91 -17.47 12.63
CA ASP A 100 32.13 -18.07 12.07
C ASP A 100 33.38 -17.37 12.63
N ASN A 101 33.27 -16.09 12.98
CA ASN A 101 34.35 -15.30 13.54
C ASN A 101 34.30 -15.10 15.05
N THR A 102 33.30 -15.68 15.73
CA THR A 102 33.13 -15.56 17.19
C THR A 102 33.38 -16.88 17.93
N SER A 103 33.81 -16.77 19.18
CA SER A 103 33.75 -17.87 20.14
C SER A 103 32.40 -17.87 20.88
N ARG A 104 31.93 -19.05 21.30
CA ARG A 104 30.63 -19.22 21.96
C ARG A 104 30.79 -19.49 23.46
N SER A 105 30.01 -18.80 24.27
CA SER A 105 29.84 -19.07 25.70
C SER A 105 28.35 -19.03 26.06
N GLY A 106 27.71 -20.19 26.18
CA GLY A 106 26.26 -20.27 26.32
C GLY A 106 25.52 -19.74 25.09
N ASP A 107 24.63 -18.77 25.30
CA ASP A 107 23.92 -18.06 24.22
C ASP A 107 24.64 -16.78 23.79
N ASP A 108 25.77 -16.44 24.45
CA ASP A 108 26.61 -15.31 24.09
C ASP A 108 27.69 -15.71 23.08
N ARG A 109 28.09 -14.74 22.28
CA ARG A 109 29.15 -14.81 21.27
C ARG A 109 30.14 -13.69 21.50
N GLU A 110 31.42 -14.00 21.42
CA GLU A 110 32.50 -13.04 21.65
C GLU A 110 33.47 -13.00 20.47
N PHE A 111 33.79 -11.79 20.01
CA PHE A 111 34.86 -11.48 19.09
C PHE A 111 35.92 -10.67 19.83
N ASP A 112 37.17 -11.14 19.80
CA ASP A 112 38.36 -10.35 20.17
C ASP A 112 39.38 -10.56 19.06
N GLY A 113 39.64 -9.51 18.29
CA GLY A 113 40.46 -9.60 17.09
C GLY A 113 40.77 -8.24 16.50
N THR A 114 41.25 -8.23 15.27
CA THR A 114 41.63 -6.98 14.60
C THR A 114 40.88 -6.76 13.30
N VAL A 115 40.59 -5.50 12.98
CA VAL A 115 39.96 -5.05 11.74
C VAL A 115 40.81 -3.94 11.15
N THR A 116 41.19 -4.07 9.89
CA THR A 116 41.98 -3.03 9.21
C THR A 116 41.10 -2.23 8.27
N LEU A 117 40.99 -0.92 8.54
CA LEU A 117 40.19 0.01 7.74
C LEU A 117 41.13 0.91 6.92
N GLY A 118 40.70 1.22 5.70
CA GLY A 118 41.41 2.16 4.81
C GLY A 118 41.15 3.61 5.19
N LYS A 119 41.67 4.55 4.39
CA LYS A 119 41.26 5.95 4.50
C LYS A 119 39.78 6.06 4.09
N GLY A 120 38.94 6.67 4.91
CA GLY A 120 37.52 6.84 4.60
C GLY A 120 36.67 7.17 5.83
N SER A 121 35.36 7.21 5.63
CA SER A 121 34.38 7.36 6.71
C SER A 121 33.67 6.02 6.94
N TYR A 122 33.52 5.63 8.20
CA TYR A 122 32.92 4.37 8.61
C TYR A 122 31.85 4.60 9.67
N GLU A 123 30.80 3.80 9.65
CA GLU A 123 29.75 3.78 10.66
C GLU A 123 29.79 2.44 11.38
N VAL A 124 29.94 2.50 12.70
CA VAL A 124 29.90 1.34 13.59
C VAL A 124 28.50 1.24 14.13
N TYR A 125 27.93 0.05 14.05
CA TYR A 125 26.60 -0.25 14.56
C TYR A 125 26.64 -1.46 15.48
N PHE A 126 25.72 -1.49 16.43
CA PHE A 126 25.43 -2.68 17.20
C PHE A 126 23.93 -2.72 17.49
N ALA A 127 23.31 -3.88 17.25
CA ALA A 127 21.90 -4.11 17.48
C ALA A 127 21.67 -5.28 18.43
N ALA A 128 20.63 -5.19 19.25
CA ALA A 128 20.15 -6.24 20.16
C ALA A 128 18.62 -6.32 20.08
N THR A 129 18.11 -7.03 19.08
CA THR A 129 16.68 -7.00 18.68
C THR A 129 15.82 -8.11 19.28
N THR A 130 16.47 -9.22 19.67
CA THR A 130 15.76 -10.41 20.15
C THR A 130 16.49 -10.95 21.36
N PHE A 131 15.72 -11.33 22.39
CA PHE A 131 16.25 -12.03 23.54
C PHE A 131 15.91 -13.52 23.45
N ARG A 132 16.91 -14.37 23.63
CA ARG A 132 16.77 -15.83 23.71
C ARG A 132 17.22 -16.33 25.07
N TYR A 133 16.35 -17.13 25.69
CA TYR A 133 16.60 -17.79 26.96
C TYR A 133 16.38 -19.30 26.82
N HIS A 134 17.37 -20.06 27.25
CA HIS A 134 17.33 -21.51 27.29
C HIS A 134 17.62 -22.03 28.69
N SER A 135 16.70 -22.83 29.22
CA SER A 135 16.92 -23.70 30.38
C SER A 135 16.41 -25.11 30.09
N THR A 136 16.67 -26.06 30.98
CA THR A 136 16.27 -27.47 30.85
C THR A 136 14.76 -27.67 30.61
N PHE A 137 13.92 -26.73 31.01
CA PHE A 137 12.45 -26.84 30.93
C PHE A 137 11.76 -25.63 30.26
N LYS A 138 12.51 -24.60 29.82
CA LYS A 138 11.96 -23.39 29.20
C LYS A 138 12.83 -22.93 28.05
N HIS A 139 12.20 -22.71 26.89
CA HIS A 139 12.82 -22.06 25.74
C HIS A 139 11.97 -20.85 25.39
N ILE A 140 12.56 -19.65 25.44
CA ILE A 140 11.85 -18.42 25.13
C ILE A 140 12.66 -17.62 24.11
N THR A 141 11.98 -17.14 23.07
CA THR A 141 12.52 -16.23 22.06
C THR A 141 11.51 -15.11 21.91
N THR A 142 11.94 -13.88 22.19
CA THR A 142 11.06 -12.72 22.22
C THR A 142 11.76 -11.53 21.59
N ASN A 143 11.05 -10.86 20.69
CA ASN A 143 11.46 -9.56 20.17
C ASN A 143 11.35 -8.51 21.26
N ILE A 144 12.30 -7.59 21.26
CA ILE A 144 12.42 -6.59 22.32
C ILE A 144 11.78 -5.31 21.82
N ASP A 145 10.47 -5.18 22.05
CA ASP A 145 9.72 -3.97 21.68
C ASP A 145 10.00 -2.84 22.67
N HIS A 146 10.67 -1.78 22.22
CA HIS A 146 11.03 -0.64 23.06
C HIS A 146 10.05 0.56 22.96
N ARG A 147 8.89 0.40 22.30
CA ARG A 147 7.88 1.46 22.11
C ARG A 147 7.10 1.80 23.38
N GLU A 148 7.08 0.91 24.38
CA GLU A 148 6.45 1.16 25.67
C GLU A 148 7.43 1.86 26.65
N LYS A 149 6.96 2.90 27.36
CA LYS A 149 7.77 3.79 28.23
C LYS A 149 8.79 3.08 29.14
N LEU A 150 9.94 3.75 29.34
CA LEU A 150 10.92 3.49 30.40
C LEU A 150 10.32 3.68 31.81
N PRO A 151 10.69 2.85 32.80
CA PRO A 151 10.08 2.84 34.13
C PRO A 151 10.87 3.68 35.15
N PHE A 152 10.85 5.01 35.06
CA PHE A 152 11.36 5.84 36.17
C PHE A 152 10.48 7.07 36.40
N GLY A 153 9.35 6.84 37.06
CA GLY A 153 8.53 7.85 37.71
C GLY A 153 7.72 7.17 38.80
N GLU A 154 7.93 7.54 40.06
CA GLU A 154 7.13 7.05 41.19
C GLU A 154 5.68 7.49 41.00
N GLY A 155 4.80 6.53 40.73
CA GLY A 155 3.37 6.72 40.59
C GLY A 155 2.71 5.38 40.33
N GLU A 156 1.72 5.03 41.15
CA GLU A 156 1.03 3.75 41.10
C GLU A 156 0.33 3.50 39.74
N ASN A 157 0.36 2.24 39.32
CA ASN A 157 -0.50 1.62 38.30
C ASN A 157 -0.49 2.20 36.88
N GLU A 158 0.60 2.04 36.11
CA GLU A 158 0.54 2.21 34.65
C GLU A 158 1.35 1.16 33.85
N LYS A 159 0.76 0.75 32.72
CA LYS A 159 1.21 -0.28 31.77
C LYS A 159 2.36 0.24 30.91
N GLY A 160 3.50 -0.43 30.96
CA GLY A 160 4.65 -0.18 30.07
C GLY A 160 5.58 -1.39 30.09
N PHE A 161 6.43 -1.53 29.06
CA PHE A 161 7.32 -2.63 28.63
C PHE A 161 7.28 -3.90 29.49
N PHE A 162 7.56 -3.76 30.78
CA PHE A 162 7.41 -4.80 31.81
C PHE A 162 5.99 -5.31 32.10
N SER A 163 4.90 -4.73 31.57
CA SER A 163 3.54 -5.26 31.75
C SER A 163 3.29 -6.48 30.86
N PHE A 164 3.82 -6.52 29.64
CA PHE A 164 3.91 -7.74 28.85
C PHE A 164 4.79 -8.79 29.55
N PHE A 165 5.89 -8.37 30.18
CA PHE A 165 6.75 -9.29 30.96
C PHE A 165 6.07 -9.85 32.23
N LYS A 166 5.14 -9.12 32.87
CA LYS A 166 4.45 -9.55 34.10
C LYS A 166 3.51 -10.74 33.90
N GLU A 167 2.87 -10.86 32.74
CA GLU A 167 1.93 -11.98 32.48
C GLU A 167 2.66 -13.25 32.00
N TRP A 168 3.86 -13.14 31.44
CA TRP A 168 4.54 -14.25 30.75
C TRP A 168 5.85 -14.74 31.41
N TRP A 169 6.51 -13.99 32.32
CA TRP A 169 7.89 -14.28 32.74
C TRP A 169 8.12 -14.37 34.25
N SER A 170 9.06 -15.24 34.66
CA SER A 170 9.60 -15.33 36.03
C SER A 170 10.78 -14.36 36.25
N ASP A 171 11.06 -13.96 37.50
CA ASP A 171 12.16 -13.05 37.88
C ASP A 171 13.52 -13.42 37.28
N ASP A 172 13.79 -14.72 37.14
CA ASP A 172 15.04 -15.26 36.58
C ASP A 172 15.35 -14.74 35.18
N VAL A 173 14.32 -14.59 34.32
CA VAL A 173 14.57 -14.18 32.95
C VAL A 173 14.82 -12.67 32.83
N ARG A 174 14.10 -11.88 33.62
CA ARG A 174 14.38 -10.45 33.71
C ARG A 174 15.82 -10.21 34.20
N ASN A 175 16.27 -10.97 35.20
CA ASN A 175 17.63 -10.89 35.71
C ASN A 175 18.67 -11.28 34.63
N GLU A 176 18.38 -12.34 33.87
CA GLU A 176 19.25 -12.77 32.76
C GLU A 176 19.35 -11.69 31.66
N TRP A 177 18.23 -11.11 31.23
CA TRP A 177 18.20 -9.99 30.28
C TRP A 177 19.05 -8.82 30.78
N MET A 178 18.81 -8.35 32.00
CA MET A 178 19.54 -7.21 32.57
C MET A 178 21.02 -7.53 32.77
N THR A 179 21.39 -8.80 32.94
CA THR A 179 22.78 -9.22 33.10
C THR A 179 23.51 -9.27 31.76
N ARG A 180 22.87 -9.79 30.72
CA ARG A 180 23.48 -9.96 29.39
C ARG A 180 23.48 -8.66 28.58
N SER A 181 22.33 -7.98 28.49
CA SER A 181 22.18 -6.74 27.71
C SER A 181 23.10 -5.61 28.17
N LYS A 182 23.40 -5.52 29.48
CA LYS A 182 24.39 -4.57 30.02
C LYS A 182 25.82 -4.81 29.53
N LYS A 183 26.15 -6.07 29.25
CA LYS A 183 27.50 -6.49 28.83
C LYS A 183 27.65 -6.49 27.31
N TRP A 184 26.55 -6.69 26.59
CA TRP A 184 26.56 -6.64 25.13
C TRP A 184 27.02 -5.28 24.62
N GLY A 185 27.72 -5.32 23.50
CA GLY A 185 28.26 -4.15 22.86
C GLY A 185 29.49 -4.43 22.01
N ILE A 186 30.04 -3.33 21.48
CA ILE A 186 31.27 -3.31 20.69
C ILE A 186 32.15 -2.17 21.17
N GLU A 187 33.44 -2.48 21.33
CA GLU A 187 34.51 -1.53 21.56
C GLU A 187 35.53 -1.63 20.44
N ILE A 188 35.96 -0.47 19.96
CA ILE A 188 37.00 -0.35 18.96
C ILE A 188 38.13 0.46 19.58
N PHE A 189 39.33 -0.12 19.54
CA PHE A 189 40.56 0.43 20.08
C PHE A 189 41.52 0.77 18.94
N ALA A 190 42.27 1.84 19.10
CA ALA A 190 43.37 2.22 18.23
C ALA A 190 44.63 2.49 19.05
N ASP A 191 45.79 2.22 18.48
CA ASP A 191 47.08 2.56 19.08
C ASP A 191 47.13 4.06 19.45
N ASP A 192 47.64 4.37 20.64
CA ASP A 192 47.69 5.74 21.19
C ASP A 192 48.38 6.73 20.24
N ALA A 193 49.35 6.27 19.44
CA ALA A 193 50.06 7.09 18.46
C ALA A 193 49.17 7.55 17.29
N VAL A 194 48.02 6.91 17.04
CA VAL A 194 47.11 7.26 15.95
C VAL A 194 45.69 7.60 16.42
N ALA A 195 45.32 7.26 17.65
CA ALA A 195 43.99 7.48 18.22
C ALA A 195 43.49 8.93 18.10
N SER A 196 44.37 9.91 18.33
CA SER A 196 44.05 11.35 18.24
C SER A 196 43.82 11.85 16.81
N SER A 197 44.27 11.11 15.79
CA SER A 197 44.10 11.47 14.38
C SER A 197 42.79 10.97 13.77
N ILE A 198 42.06 10.12 14.48
CA ILE A 198 40.79 9.56 14.01
C ILE A 198 39.67 10.55 14.31
N GLY A 199 39.02 11.04 13.25
CA GLY A 199 37.86 11.89 13.37
C GLY A 199 36.62 11.10 13.81
N ARG A 200 35.60 11.80 14.29
CA ARG A 200 34.31 11.23 14.68
C ARG A 200 33.19 12.05 14.07
N PHE A 201 32.10 11.39 13.72
CA PHE A 201 30.88 12.04 13.24
C PHE A 201 29.64 11.29 13.74
N THR A 202 28.48 11.94 13.65
CA THR A 202 27.18 11.33 13.98
C THR A 202 26.61 10.63 12.75
N PRO A 203 26.39 9.30 12.78
CA PRO A 203 25.75 8.61 11.67
C PRO A 203 24.28 9.01 11.47
N PRO A 204 23.73 8.87 10.25
CA PRO A 204 24.44 8.45 9.05
C PRO A 204 25.23 9.62 8.41
N LYS A 205 26.33 9.30 7.74
CA LYS A 205 26.96 10.23 6.79
C LYS A 205 25.96 10.57 5.70
N GLU A 206 25.83 11.86 5.39
CA GLU A 206 24.92 12.34 4.36
C GLU A 206 25.29 11.72 3.00
N ILE A 207 24.31 11.15 2.30
CA ILE A 207 24.49 10.72 0.92
C ILE A 207 24.71 12.00 0.08
N PRO A 208 25.73 12.05 -0.80
CA PRO A 208 25.93 13.21 -1.67
C PRO A 208 24.74 13.46 -2.59
N ASN A 209 24.56 14.71 -2.99
CA ASN A 209 23.66 15.10 -4.06
C ASN A 209 22.15 14.86 -3.81
N VAL A 210 21.75 14.69 -2.55
CA VAL A 210 20.36 14.45 -2.18
C VAL A 210 19.45 15.60 -2.60
N VAL A 211 18.30 15.25 -3.17
CA VAL A 211 17.22 16.18 -3.55
C VAL A 211 15.88 15.79 -2.94
N LEU A 212 15.71 14.54 -2.53
CA LEU A 212 14.54 14.06 -1.80
C LEU A 212 14.98 12.95 -0.83
N LYS A 213 14.51 13.01 0.41
CA LYS A 213 14.82 12.01 1.43
C LYS A 213 13.61 11.80 2.35
N ALA A 214 13.20 10.55 2.48
CA ALA A 214 12.20 10.11 3.44
C ALA A 214 12.75 8.83 4.08
N VAL A 215 13.45 8.99 5.21
CA VAL A 215 14.15 7.91 5.90
C VAL A 215 13.79 7.91 7.37
N ARG A 216 14.15 6.83 8.08
CA ARG A 216 13.75 6.59 9.47
C ARG A 216 12.22 6.48 9.58
N LEU A 217 11.60 5.94 8.54
CA LEU A 217 10.16 5.76 8.46
C LEU A 217 9.73 4.71 9.49
N GLY A 218 8.69 5.06 10.24
CA GLY A 218 8.02 4.19 11.19
C GLY A 218 6.96 3.32 10.53
N GLU A 219 6.00 2.88 11.35
CA GLU A 219 4.89 2.03 10.92
C GLU A 219 3.78 2.86 10.26
N HIS A 220 3.14 2.29 9.25
CA HIS A 220 2.02 2.90 8.52
C HIS A 220 2.32 4.28 7.90
N GLU A 221 3.58 4.58 7.60
CA GLU A 221 3.94 5.84 6.95
C GLU A 221 3.63 5.78 5.45
N SER A 222 3.13 6.90 4.92
CA SER A 222 2.75 7.05 3.52
C SER A 222 3.34 8.37 3.01
N ILE A 223 4.45 8.26 2.30
CA ILE A 223 5.18 9.39 1.73
C ILE A 223 4.65 9.65 0.33
N ARG A 224 4.28 10.90 0.07
CA ARG A 224 3.86 11.40 -1.25
C ARG A 224 4.52 12.73 -1.50
N GLN A 225 5.44 12.76 -2.44
CA GLN A 225 6.22 13.97 -2.72
C GLN A 225 6.27 14.22 -4.22
N GLY A 226 5.65 15.31 -4.64
CA GLY A 226 5.72 15.81 -6.01
C GLY A 226 7.09 16.40 -6.32
N PHE A 227 7.58 16.16 -7.53
CA PHE A 227 8.76 16.83 -8.08
C PHE A 227 8.65 17.03 -9.59
N THR A 228 9.35 18.04 -10.09
CA THR A 228 9.40 18.39 -11.51
C THR A 228 10.83 18.35 -11.99
N LEU A 229 11.01 17.84 -13.21
CA LEU A 229 12.25 17.86 -13.97
C LEU A 229 12.06 18.80 -15.17
N SER A 230 12.87 19.86 -15.27
CA SER A 230 12.81 20.79 -16.41
C SER A 230 13.53 20.29 -17.67
N GLU A 231 14.42 19.31 -17.53
CA GLU A 231 15.16 18.60 -18.58
C GLU A 231 15.29 17.11 -18.17
N PRO A 232 15.68 16.19 -19.08
CA PRO A 232 16.00 14.82 -18.68
C PRO A 232 17.13 14.77 -17.64
N VAL A 233 16.97 13.94 -16.60
CA VAL A 233 17.94 13.82 -15.49
C VAL A 233 18.11 12.35 -15.09
N SER A 234 19.36 11.95 -14.85
CA SER A 234 19.69 10.69 -14.18
C SER A 234 19.62 10.86 -12.66
N LEU A 235 18.77 10.08 -12.01
CA LEU A 235 18.59 10.06 -10.56
C LEU A 235 19.16 8.77 -9.98
N ARG A 236 19.92 8.88 -8.88
CA ARG A 236 20.29 7.73 -8.06
C ARG A 236 19.24 7.50 -6.99
N ILE A 237 18.69 6.30 -6.93
CA ILE A 237 17.78 5.87 -5.87
C ILE A 237 18.53 4.93 -4.94
N TYR A 238 18.40 5.18 -3.64
CA TYR A 238 18.79 4.30 -2.55
C TYR A 238 17.56 4.07 -1.67
N ALA A 239 17.04 2.85 -1.65
CA ALA A 239 15.81 2.51 -0.94
C ALA A 239 15.98 1.21 -0.15
N LEU A 240 15.44 1.19 1.06
CA LEU A 240 15.47 0.08 2.00
C LEU A 240 14.07 -0.18 2.48
N GLY A 241 13.59 -1.41 2.31
CA GLY A 241 12.25 -1.83 2.69
C GLY A 241 12.18 -3.32 2.99
N GLU A 242 10.97 -3.82 3.08
CA GLU A 242 10.64 -5.14 3.58
C GLU A 242 9.84 -5.90 2.52
N GLY A 243 10.17 -7.18 2.34
CA GLY A 243 9.29 -8.09 1.63
C GLY A 243 9.37 -9.52 2.17
N PRO A 244 8.24 -10.22 2.26
CA PRO A 244 8.26 -11.67 2.45
C PRO A 244 8.89 -12.34 1.23
N SER A 245 9.50 -13.51 1.43
CA SER A 245 10.32 -14.20 0.43
C SER A 245 9.57 -14.62 -0.85
N GLN A 246 8.22 -14.53 -0.89
CA GLN A 246 7.39 -15.00 -2.01
C GLN A 246 6.21 -14.09 -2.40
N SER A 247 6.09 -12.87 -1.87
CA SER A 247 5.02 -11.94 -2.29
C SER A 247 5.52 -10.51 -2.49
N ASP A 248 4.62 -9.61 -2.86
CA ASP A 248 4.96 -8.20 -3.06
C ASP A 248 5.63 -7.61 -1.80
N LEU A 249 6.55 -6.67 -2.02
CA LEU A 249 7.18 -5.92 -0.93
C LEU A 249 6.10 -5.17 -0.14
N VAL A 250 6.20 -5.17 1.18
CA VAL A 250 5.25 -4.49 2.06
C VAL A 250 5.70 -3.05 2.33
N ASP A 251 7.00 -2.87 2.58
CA ASP A 251 7.65 -1.56 2.62
C ASP A 251 8.36 -1.30 1.29
N ARG A 252 7.88 -0.33 0.51
CA ARG A 252 8.43 -0.06 -0.82
C ARG A 252 8.11 1.33 -1.34
N GLY A 253 8.87 1.75 -2.34
CA GLY A 253 8.62 2.97 -3.09
C GLY A 253 8.41 2.77 -4.59
N TRP A 254 7.75 3.72 -5.22
CA TRP A 254 7.58 3.81 -6.67
C TRP A 254 7.46 5.27 -7.11
N ILE A 255 7.77 5.54 -8.38
CA ILE A 255 7.68 6.87 -8.99
C ILE A 255 6.66 6.81 -10.12
N VAL A 256 5.73 7.76 -10.12
CA VAL A 256 4.65 7.89 -11.11
C VAL A 256 4.83 9.18 -11.89
N ARG A 257 4.63 9.15 -13.21
CA ARG A 257 4.53 10.35 -14.05
C ARG A 257 3.09 10.89 -14.00
N THR A 258 2.89 12.18 -13.71
CA THR A 258 1.55 12.72 -13.39
C THR A 258 0.60 12.73 -14.58
N ASP A 259 1.10 13.04 -15.78
CA ASP A 259 0.32 13.17 -17.03
C ASP A 259 -0.33 11.86 -17.53
N SER A 260 0.23 10.72 -17.12
CA SER A 260 -0.13 9.39 -17.64
C SER A 260 -0.43 8.39 -16.54
N ARG A 261 -0.11 8.72 -15.29
CA ARG A 261 -0.12 7.83 -14.12
C ARG A 261 0.71 6.56 -14.30
N LYS A 262 1.63 6.55 -15.28
CA LYS A 262 2.53 5.42 -15.51
C LYS A 262 3.58 5.36 -14.40
N ARG A 263 3.72 4.19 -13.78
CA ARG A 263 4.89 3.88 -12.94
C ARG A 263 6.15 3.81 -13.81
N VAL A 264 7.05 4.76 -13.60
CA VAL A 264 8.33 4.84 -14.32
C VAL A 264 9.45 4.14 -13.57
N TRP A 265 9.28 3.93 -12.28
CA TRP A 265 10.14 3.11 -11.43
C TRP A 265 9.34 2.52 -10.27
N GLU A 266 9.70 1.32 -9.84
CA GLU A 266 9.16 0.66 -8.65
C GLU A 266 10.20 -0.26 -8.03
N MET A 267 10.28 -0.26 -6.70
CA MET A 267 11.03 -1.24 -5.93
C MET A 267 10.26 -2.57 -5.91
N THR A 268 10.89 -3.64 -6.41
CA THR A 268 10.28 -4.97 -6.55
C THR A 268 11.27 -6.05 -6.11
N LEU A 269 10.78 -7.25 -5.76
CA LEU A 269 11.65 -8.39 -5.46
C LEU A 269 12.69 -8.68 -6.56
N ARG A 270 12.41 -8.33 -7.82
CA ARG A 270 13.28 -8.62 -8.97
C ARG A 270 14.47 -7.67 -9.10
N ASN A 271 14.36 -6.45 -8.58
CA ASN A 271 15.41 -5.44 -8.68
C ASN A 271 16.06 -5.10 -7.32
N THR A 272 15.65 -5.78 -6.25
CA THR A 272 16.23 -5.64 -4.92
C THR A 272 17.22 -6.76 -4.59
N PHE A 273 18.07 -6.51 -3.60
CA PHE A 273 19.00 -7.47 -3.01
C PHE A 273 18.92 -7.44 -1.48
N PRO A 274 19.36 -8.49 -0.77
CA PRO A 274 19.37 -8.51 0.69
C PRO A 274 20.13 -7.31 1.28
N ALA A 275 19.53 -6.64 2.28
CA ALA A 275 20.09 -5.47 2.94
C ALA A 275 20.87 -5.77 4.24
N GLY A 276 20.99 -7.04 4.61
CA GLY A 276 21.57 -7.48 5.87
C GLY A 276 20.54 -7.64 6.99
N GLY A 277 20.97 -8.20 8.12
CA GLY A 277 20.07 -8.54 9.21
C GLY A 277 19.08 -9.65 8.85
N GLY A 278 17.80 -9.43 9.13
CA GLY A 278 16.73 -10.34 8.79
C GLY A 278 16.57 -10.54 7.28
N ALA A 279 16.15 -11.74 6.87
CA ALA A 279 16.02 -12.12 5.45
C ALA A 279 14.98 -11.29 4.66
N LYS A 280 14.10 -10.60 5.36
CA LYS A 280 13.05 -9.73 4.79
C LYS A 280 13.53 -8.33 4.44
N ASN A 281 14.72 -7.94 4.91
CA ASN A 281 15.32 -6.64 4.61
C ASN A 281 15.86 -6.62 3.19
N LEU A 282 15.34 -5.70 2.38
CA LEU A 282 15.64 -5.60 0.96
C LEU A 282 16.06 -4.19 0.61
N MET A 283 17.00 -4.10 -0.31
CA MET A 283 17.61 -2.85 -0.76
C MET A 283 17.52 -2.73 -2.27
N TYR A 284 17.19 -1.54 -2.76
CA TYR A 284 17.50 -1.09 -4.10
C TYR A 284 18.59 -0.02 -4.04
N SER A 285 19.61 -0.16 -4.88
CA SER A 285 20.55 0.94 -5.16
C SER A 285 20.90 0.94 -6.64
N GLY A 286 20.55 2.03 -7.33
CA GLY A 286 20.76 2.13 -8.77
C GLY A 286 20.39 3.49 -9.32
N ASN A 287 20.72 3.70 -10.60
CA ASN A 287 20.35 4.91 -11.33
C ASN A 287 19.11 4.64 -12.19
N ILE A 288 18.31 5.68 -12.37
CA ILE A 288 17.21 5.73 -13.34
C ILE A 288 17.30 7.01 -14.15
N ASP A 289 16.95 6.92 -15.43
CA ASP A 289 16.84 8.09 -16.30
C ASP A 289 15.37 8.48 -16.42
N LEU A 290 15.06 9.73 -16.08
CA LEU A 290 13.72 10.29 -16.22
C LEU A 290 13.76 11.45 -17.22
N ASP A 291 12.79 11.44 -18.13
CA ASP A 291 12.56 12.56 -19.04
C ASP A 291 12.14 13.83 -18.30
N LYS A 292 12.12 14.95 -19.02
CA LYS A 292 11.41 16.15 -18.57
C LYS A 292 9.94 15.81 -18.26
N GLY A 293 9.46 16.28 -17.11
CA GLY A 293 8.08 16.07 -16.70
C GLY A 293 7.82 16.32 -15.22
N GLU A 294 6.61 16.02 -14.80
CA GLU A 294 6.17 16.08 -13.41
C GLU A 294 5.90 14.66 -12.90
N TYR A 295 6.33 14.42 -11.67
CA TYR A 295 6.41 13.10 -11.06
C TYR A 295 5.98 13.15 -9.60
N ILE A 296 5.55 12.00 -9.09
CA ILE A 296 5.28 11.80 -7.67
C ILE A 296 6.09 10.61 -7.20
N LEU A 297 6.87 10.81 -6.14
CA LEU A 297 7.43 9.72 -5.36
C LEU A 297 6.39 9.25 -4.34
N TYR A 298 6.16 7.94 -4.32
CA TYR A 298 5.47 7.24 -3.25
C TYR A 298 6.46 6.37 -2.47
N TYR A 299 6.30 6.30 -1.16
CA TYR A 299 6.92 5.29 -0.30
C TYR A 299 5.97 4.93 0.83
N VAL A 300 5.76 3.63 1.07
CA VAL A 300 4.82 3.16 2.10
C VAL A 300 5.49 2.16 3.04
N THR A 301 5.06 2.14 4.30
CA THR A 301 5.44 1.13 5.29
C THR A 301 4.23 0.43 5.90
N ASP A 302 4.41 -0.80 6.38
CA ASP A 302 3.39 -1.59 7.09
C ASP A 302 3.50 -1.48 8.63
N ASP A 303 2.89 -2.40 9.36
CA ASP A 303 2.75 -2.41 10.82
C ASP A 303 3.73 -3.32 11.56
N SER A 304 4.72 -3.89 10.86
CA SER A 304 5.47 -5.02 11.39
C SER A 304 6.98 -4.84 11.43
N HIS A 305 7.59 -4.04 10.54
CA HIS A 305 9.04 -3.85 10.52
C HIS A 305 9.44 -2.43 10.12
N SER A 306 9.85 -1.63 11.09
CA SER A 306 10.16 -0.23 10.83
C SER A 306 11.38 0.25 11.60
N PHE A 307 11.79 1.47 11.30
CA PHE A 307 12.83 2.15 12.07
C PHE A 307 12.45 2.33 13.56
N LEU A 308 11.15 2.30 13.89
CA LEU A 308 10.68 2.47 15.26
C LEU A 308 10.80 1.20 16.10
N ASP A 309 10.68 0.03 15.48
CA ASP A 309 10.73 -1.28 16.12
C ASP A 309 11.07 -2.37 15.09
N TRP A 310 12.20 -3.03 15.27
CA TRP A 310 12.61 -4.11 14.38
C TRP A 310 12.18 -5.46 14.97
N ASN A 311 11.11 -6.04 14.45
CA ASN A 311 10.70 -7.41 14.82
C ASN A 311 11.69 -8.52 14.33
N THR A 312 12.81 -8.16 13.73
CA THR A 312 13.98 -9.02 13.43
C THR A 312 15.22 -8.13 13.33
N ALA A 313 16.42 -8.70 13.14
CA ALA A 313 17.63 -7.89 13.06
C ALA A 313 17.54 -6.81 11.94
N PRO A 314 17.91 -5.54 12.21
CA PRO A 314 17.77 -4.44 11.26
C PRO A 314 18.67 -4.64 10.03
N PRO A 315 18.42 -3.94 8.91
CA PRO A 315 19.36 -3.88 7.81
C PRO A 315 20.70 -3.28 8.26
N TYR A 316 21.75 -3.48 7.47
CA TYR A 316 23.08 -2.92 7.79
C TYR A 316 23.14 -1.38 7.74
N ASP A 317 22.12 -0.75 7.17
CA ASP A 317 21.99 0.70 7.11
C ASP A 317 20.63 1.17 7.68
N PRO A 318 20.40 1.01 8.98
CA PRO A 318 19.09 1.20 9.60
C PRO A 318 18.59 2.65 9.53
N TYR A 319 19.48 3.64 9.56
CA TYR A 319 19.07 5.05 9.49
C TYR A 319 18.56 5.49 8.13
N ASN A 320 18.75 4.68 7.09
CA ASN A 320 18.24 4.96 5.75
C ASN A 320 17.02 4.09 5.40
N TRP A 321 16.37 3.41 6.36
CA TRP A 321 15.08 2.74 6.14
C TRP A 321 14.06 3.72 5.54
N GLY A 322 13.54 3.41 4.36
CA GLY A 322 12.84 4.36 3.50
C GLY A 322 13.56 4.58 2.17
N ILE A 323 13.54 5.82 1.67
CA ILE A 323 14.05 6.16 0.34
C ILE A 323 14.80 7.48 0.31
N THR A 324 15.91 7.48 -0.43
CA THR A 324 16.70 8.66 -0.76
C THR A 324 16.87 8.75 -2.28
N ILE A 325 16.59 9.92 -2.84
CA ILE A 325 16.83 10.27 -4.23
C ILE A 325 17.90 11.35 -4.30
N SER A 326 18.93 11.08 -5.10
CA SER A 326 20.05 11.98 -5.34
C SER A 326 20.21 12.24 -6.83
N ILE A 327 20.76 13.40 -7.17
CA ILE A 327 21.17 13.69 -8.54
C ILE A 327 22.45 12.92 -8.84
N ALA A 328 22.52 12.23 -9.98
CA ALA A 328 23.73 11.51 -10.36
C ALA A 328 24.91 12.48 -10.58
N GLU A 329 24.65 13.61 -11.26
CA GLU A 329 25.64 14.64 -11.59
C GLU A 329 25.22 16.01 -11.04
N GLU A 330 26.00 16.61 -10.13
CA GLU A 330 25.63 17.87 -9.45
C GLU A 330 25.14 19.03 -10.35
N PRO A 331 25.66 19.25 -11.58
CA PRO A 331 25.13 20.27 -12.48
C PRO A 331 23.62 20.13 -12.80
N ASP A 332 23.05 18.94 -12.70
CA ASP A 332 21.64 18.67 -13.00
C ASP A 332 20.71 19.00 -11.84
N ARG A 333 21.23 19.30 -10.65
CA ARG A 333 20.43 19.70 -9.48
C ARG A 333 19.46 20.84 -9.78
N LYS A 334 19.88 21.81 -10.62
CA LYS A 334 19.05 22.95 -11.02
C LYS A 334 17.80 22.57 -11.81
N GLN A 335 17.76 21.35 -12.36
CA GLN A 335 16.62 20.83 -13.13
C GLN A 335 15.56 20.19 -12.24
N PHE A 336 15.88 19.93 -10.96
CA PHE A 336 15.00 19.24 -10.02
C PHE A 336 14.34 20.25 -9.08
N LYS A 337 13.01 20.18 -8.96
CA LYS A 337 12.25 20.99 -8.01
C LYS A 337 11.16 20.18 -7.33
N THR A 338 11.16 20.15 -6.00
CA THR A 338 10.06 19.56 -5.21
C THR A 338 8.87 20.51 -5.10
N HIS A 339 7.68 19.95 -4.92
CA HIS A 339 6.46 20.68 -4.60
C HIS A 339 5.48 19.78 -3.86
N HIS A 340 4.57 20.37 -3.07
CA HIS A 340 3.47 19.60 -2.52
C HIS A 340 2.53 19.15 -3.64
N PHE A 341 2.24 17.86 -3.70
CA PHE A 341 1.29 17.33 -4.67
C PHE A 341 -0.09 17.30 -4.01
N ASP A 342 -1.04 18.01 -4.61
CA ASP A 342 -2.44 18.01 -4.17
C ASP A 342 -3.22 17.00 -5.02
N GLU A 343 -3.57 15.90 -4.35
CA GLU A 343 -4.10 14.67 -4.94
C GLU A 343 -5.58 14.80 -5.32
N ASP A 344 -6.30 15.77 -4.73
CA ASP A 344 -7.74 16.00 -4.87
C ASP A 344 -8.06 17.18 -5.79
N ASN A 345 -7.10 17.58 -6.62
CA ASN A 345 -7.39 18.56 -7.65
C ASN A 345 -8.42 18.02 -8.65
N TYR A 346 -9.43 18.85 -8.92
CA TYR A 346 -10.46 18.58 -9.92
C TYR A 346 -11.32 17.35 -9.65
N VAL A 347 -11.58 17.02 -8.37
CA VAL A 347 -12.56 15.98 -8.01
C VAL A 347 -13.90 16.24 -8.68
N ILE A 348 -14.39 15.22 -9.39
CA ILE A 348 -15.68 15.15 -10.08
C ILE A 348 -16.68 14.39 -9.21
N VAL A 349 -16.27 13.22 -8.73
CA VAL A 349 -17.03 12.33 -7.82
C VAL A 349 -16.06 11.76 -6.80
N SER A 350 -16.50 11.66 -5.54
CA SER A 350 -15.71 11.07 -4.44
C SER A 350 -16.61 10.23 -3.55
N ILE A 351 -16.55 8.91 -3.73
CA ILE A 351 -17.20 7.93 -2.86
C ILE A 351 -16.09 7.27 -2.04
N THR A 352 -15.67 7.93 -0.97
CA THR A 352 -14.57 7.52 -0.10
C THR A 352 -15.05 7.26 1.32
N LYS A 353 -14.17 6.73 2.18
CA LYS A 353 -14.50 6.36 3.56
C LYS A 353 -15.69 5.39 3.63
N VAL A 354 -15.73 4.45 2.69
CA VAL A 354 -16.80 3.47 2.59
C VAL A 354 -16.65 2.46 3.73
N GLY A 355 -17.73 2.27 4.51
CA GLY A 355 -17.84 1.27 5.58
C GLY A 355 -18.41 -0.07 5.08
N ASP A 356 -18.72 -1.00 5.97
CA ASP A 356 -19.23 -2.34 5.62
C ASP A 356 -20.66 -2.29 5.06
N ASP A 357 -20.99 -3.24 4.18
CA ASP A 357 -22.31 -3.40 3.54
C ASP A 357 -22.83 -2.14 2.82
N VAL A 358 -21.92 -1.33 2.26
CA VAL A 358 -22.27 -0.06 1.62
C VAL A 358 -22.28 -0.20 0.11
N GLY A 359 -23.46 0.02 -0.50
CA GLY A 359 -23.60 0.36 -1.92
C GLY A 359 -23.88 1.85 -2.09
N ARG A 360 -22.97 2.60 -2.73
CA ARG A 360 -23.16 4.03 -3.02
C ARG A 360 -22.99 4.33 -4.49
N THR A 361 -23.84 5.21 -5.02
CA THR A 361 -23.80 5.65 -6.41
C THR A 361 -23.93 7.17 -6.51
N GLU A 362 -23.06 7.78 -7.31
CA GLU A 362 -23.12 9.20 -7.66
C GLU A 362 -23.02 9.39 -9.17
N GLY A 363 -23.72 10.40 -9.70
CA GLY A 363 -23.75 10.66 -11.14
C GLY A 363 -23.08 11.97 -11.52
N PHE A 364 -22.56 12.03 -12.75
CA PHE A 364 -22.07 13.28 -13.36
C PHE A 364 -22.34 13.29 -14.87
N THR A 365 -22.23 14.47 -15.50
CA THR A 365 -22.36 14.60 -16.95
C THR A 365 -21.14 15.32 -17.53
N LEU A 366 -20.59 14.78 -18.61
CA LEU A 366 -19.52 15.38 -19.40
C LEU A 366 -20.10 16.05 -20.65
N LYS A 367 -19.73 17.30 -20.89
CA LYS A 367 -20.18 18.08 -22.06
C LYS A 367 -19.41 17.76 -23.34
N GLU A 368 -18.24 17.15 -23.20
CA GLU A 368 -17.33 16.75 -24.27
C GLU A 368 -16.49 15.54 -23.81
N ASP A 369 -15.80 14.89 -24.75
CA ASP A 369 -14.89 13.80 -24.45
C ASP A 369 -13.78 14.30 -23.52
N THR A 370 -13.58 13.59 -22.41
CA THR A 370 -12.76 14.08 -21.29
C THR A 370 -11.88 12.95 -20.75
N SER A 371 -10.60 13.25 -20.55
CA SER A 371 -9.70 12.37 -19.80
C SER A 371 -9.95 12.55 -18.30
N VAL A 372 -10.17 11.43 -17.61
CA VAL A 372 -10.41 11.40 -16.17
C VAL A 372 -9.41 10.46 -15.50
N ARG A 373 -8.89 10.87 -14.34
CA ARG A 373 -8.12 10.02 -13.43
C ARG A 373 -9.09 9.25 -12.54
N ILE A 374 -8.85 7.96 -12.39
CA ILE A 374 -9.56 7.08 -11.47
C ILE A 374 -8.56 6.67 -10.41
N TYR A 375 -8.86 7.00 -9.16
CA TYR A 375 -8.10 6.60 -7.99
C TYR A 375 -9.03 5.82 -7.06
N ALA A 376 -8.79 4.52 -6.92
CA ALA A 376 -9.69 3.64 -6.17
C ALA A 376 -8.92 2.61 -5.35
N PHE A 377 -9.44 2.33 -4.16
CA PHE A 377 -8.97 1.29 -3.24
C PHE A 377 -10.10 0.29 -3.02
N GLY A 378 -9.75 -0.94 -2.66
CA GLY A 378 -10.72 -1.98 -2.31
C GLY A 378 -10.04 -3.28 -1.90
N GLU A 379 -10.84 -4.30 -1.66
CA GLU A 379 -10.39 -5.62 -1.23
C GLU A 379 -10.51 -6.64 -2.36
N ARG A 380 -9.50 -7.48 -2.55
CA ARG A 380 -9.66 -8.73 -3.31
C ARG A 380 -10.22 -9.85 -2.43
N SER A 381 -11.06 -10.69 -3.01
CA SER A 381 -11.49 -11.92 -2.34
C SER A 381 -10.32 -12.91 -2.21
N ASN A 382 -10.25 -13.61 -1.07
CA ASN A 382 -9.21 -14.62 -0.79
C ASN A 382 -9.32 -15.89 -1.67
N TYR A 383 -10.50 -16.19 -2.21
CA TYR A 383 -10.78 -17.49 -2.85
C TYR A 383 -11.01 -17.40 -4.36
N ARG A 384 -11.02 -16.19 -4.93
CA ARG A 384 -11.30 -15.96 -6.36
C ARG A 384 -10.44 -14.82 -6.87
N ARG A 385 -10.10 -14.84 -8.17
CA ARG A 385 -9.53 -13.67 -8.86
C ARG A 385 -10.64 -12.63 -9.08
N GLN A 386 -11.21 -12.12 -8.01
CA GLN A 386 -12.32 -11.17 -7.99
C GLN A 386 -12.11 -10.15 -6.87
N MET A 387 -12.70 -8.99 -7.04
CA MET A 387 -12.80 -7.98 -5.98
C MET A 387 -13.99 -8.31 -5.07
N ALA A 388 -13.82 -8.09 -3.77
CA ALA A 388 -14.89 -8.04 -2.79
C ALA A 388 -15.44 -6.60 -2.72
N ASP A 389 -14.56 -5.65 -2.44
CA ASP A 389 -14.89 -4.22 -2.44
C ASP A 389 -14.32 -3.56 -3.69
N TYR A 390 -15.17 -2.88 -4.46
CA TYR A 390 -14.74 -2.27 -5.72
C TYR A 390 -15.69 -1.21 -6.26
N GLY A 391 -15.11 -0.35 -7.09
CA GLY A 391 -15.85 0.62 -7.88
C GLY A 391 -16.03 0.23 -9.35
N TYR A 392 -17.05 0.81 -9.99
CA TYR A 392 -17.22 0.77 -11.44
C TYR A 392 -17.90 2.06 -11.95
N ILE A 393 -17.76 2.32 -13.25
CA ILE A 393 -18.41 3.44 -13.95
C ILE A 393 -19.33 2.87 -15.03
N MET A 394 -20.58 3.32 -15.03
CA MET A 394 -21.62 2.93 -15.98
C MET A 394 -22.07 4.12 -16.80
N ASP A 395 -22.19 3.95 -18.11
CA ASP A 395 -22.85 4.93 -18.98
C ASP A 395 -24.36 4.91 -18.72
N ALA A 396 -24.94 6.07 -18.37
CA ALA A 396 -26.31 6.15 -17.89
C ALA A 396 -27.36 5.92 -19.00
N LYS A 397 -27.04 6.22 -20.26
CA LYS A 397 -27.96 6.03 -21.41
C LYS A 397 -28.07 4.54 -21.75
N SER A 398 -26.93 3.87 -21.86
CA SER A 398 -26.81 2.48 -22.31
C SER A 398 -26.93 1.45 -21.19
N ARG A 399 -26.63 1.84 -19.93
CA ARG A 399 -26.49 0.96 -18.77
C ARG A 399 -25.33 -0.05 -18.92
N THR A 400 -24.32 0.30 -19.73
CA THR A 400 -23.13 -0.53 -19.92
C THR A 400 -21.99 -0.01 -19.04
N LYS A 401 -21.28 -0.92 -18.37
CA LYS A 401 -20.05 -0.57 -17.65
C LYS A 401 -18.98 -0.15 -18.65
N VAL A 402 -18.47 1.05 -18.47
CA VAL A 402 -17.34 1.59 -19.23
C VAL A 402 -16.03 1.46 -18.47
N TRP A 403 -16.10 1.18 -17.17
CA TRP A 403 -14.91 0.89 -16.37
C TRP A 403 -15.29 0.05 -15.15
N THR A 404 -14.40 -0.84 -14.73
CA THR A 404 -14.51 -1.63 -13.50
C THR A 404 -13.13 -1.78 -12.90
N MET A 405 -13.02 -1.66 -11.57
CA MET A 405 -11.82 -2.02 -10.83
C MET A 405 -11.66 -3.55 -10.87
N ASP A 406 -10.77 -4.01 -11.72
CA ASP A 406 -10.47 -5.43 -11.90
C ASP A 406 -9.21 -5.80 -11.09
N VAL A 407 -9.27 -6.92 -10.37
CA VAL A 407 -8.14 -7.42 -9.57
C VAL A 407 -6.86 -7.56 -10.40
N ASP A 408 -6.96 -7.91 -11.68
CA ASP A 408 -5.81 -8.11 -12.57
C ASP A 408 -5.19 -6.79 -13.03
N ARG A 409 -5.87 -5.66 -12.81
CA ARG A 409 -5.43 -4.29 -13.17
C ARG A 409 -4.98 -3.46 -11.97
N THR A 410 -5.13 -3.97 -10.76
CA THR A 410 -4.80 -3.26 -9.52
C THR A 410 -3.40 -3.61 -9.03
N HIS A 411 -2.89 -2.86 -8.06
CA HIS A 411 -1.64 -3.13 -7.34
C HIS A 411 -1.93 -3.41 -5.86
N HIS A 412 -1.00 -4.04 -5.15
CA HIS A 412 -1.09 -4.17 -3.68
C HIS A 412 -1.09 -2.79 -3.01
N ALA A 413 -2.00 -2.55 -2.08
CA ALA A 413 -2.20 -1.26 -1.43
C ALA A 413 -1.56 -1.13 -0.03
N GLY A 414 -0.62 -2.01 0.31
CA GLY A 414 0.02 -2.02 1.63
C GLY A 414 -0.88 -2.63 2.70
N GLY A 415 -0.32 -2.88 3.89
CA GLY A 415 -1.03 -3.58 4.96
C GLY A 415 -1.41 -5.01 4.56
N ALA A 416 -2.67 -5.40 4.78
CA ALA A 416 -3.15 -6.73 4.51
C ALA A 416 -3.00 -7.15 3.03
N SER A 417 -2.67 -8.42 2.81
CA SER A 417 -2.46 -8.99 1.46
C SER A 417 -3.65 -8.88 0.49
N LYS A 418 -4.82 -8.51 1.01
CA LYS A 418 -6.07 -8.36 0.28
C LYS A 418 -6.32 -6.93 -0.23
N ASN A 419 -5.57 -5.96 0.29
CA ASN A 419 -5.72 -4.55 -0.06
C ASN A 419 -5.22 -4.28 -1.47
N ARG A 420 -6.07 -3.69 -2.30
CA ARG A 420 -5.77 -3.34 -3.68
C ARG A 420 -6.04 -1.88 -3.94
N TYR A 421 -5.28 -1.31 -4.87
CA TYR A 421 -5.57 0.02 -5.40
C TYR A 421 -5.29 0.10 -6.89
N ILE A 422 -5.93 1.05 -7.56
CA ILE A 422 -5.67 1.43 -8.95
C ILE A 422 -5.62 2.94 -9.08
N ASP A 423 -4.71 3.41 -9.92
CA ASP A 423 -4.53 4.82 -10.25
C ASP A 423 -4.21 4.92 -11.74
N GLU A 424 -5.17 5.36 -12.54
CA GLU A 424 -5.02 5.42 -13.99
C GLU A 424 -5.83 6.54 -14.62
N ILE A 425 -5.50 6.87 -15.87
CA ILE A 425 -6.27 7.82 -16.68
C ILE A 425 -6.99 7.06 -17.80
N ILE A 426 -8.29 7.31 -17.92
CA ILE A 426 -9.11 6.83 -19.04
C ILE A 426 -9.74 8.02 -19.77
N THR A 427 -10.25 7.78 -20.98
CA THR A 427 -11.07 8.77 -21.69
C THR A 427 -12.53 8.32 -21.67
N LEU A 428 -13.39 9.18 -21.13
CA LEU A 428 -14.84 9.02 -21.21
C LEU A 428 -15.37 9.94 -22.31
N HIS A 429 -16.28 9.42 -23.13
CA HIS A 429 -16.95 10.22 -24.14
C HIS A 429 -17.90 11.24 -23.49
N LYS A 430 -18.38 12.20 -24.28
CA LYS A 430 -19.51 13.04 -23.89
C LYS A 430 -20.71 12.16 -23.47
N GLY A 431 -21.23 12.37 -22.27
CA GLY A 431 -22.36 11.59 -21.77
C GLY A 431 -22.62 11.79 -20.27
N SER A 432 -23.66 11.13 -19.77
CA SER A 432 -23.93 11.02 -18.33
C SER A 432 -23.47 9.68 -17.81
N TYR A 433 -22.83 9.69 -16.65
CA TYR A 433 -22.22 8.50 -16.04
C TYR A 433 -22.69 8.34 -14.60
N LEU A 434 -22.76 7.08 -14.16
CA LEU A 434 -22.95 6.68 -12.77
C LEU A 434 -21.65 6.03 -12.28
N VAL A 435 -21.14 6.51 -11.17
CA VAL A 435 -20.01 5.92 -10.44
C VAL A 435 -20.59 5.20 -9.25
N THR A 436 -20.28 3.92 -9.11
CA THR A 436 -20.76 3.10 -8.01
C THR A 436 -19.58 2.48 -7.29
N TYR A 437 -19.70 2.35 -5.97
CA TYR A 437 -18.79 1.57 -5.14
C TYR A 437 -19.59 0.67 -4.20
N ASN A 438 -19.14 -0.57 -4.07
CA ASN A 438 -19.73 -1.58 -3.19
C ASN A 438 -18.66 -2.15 -2.24
N SER A 439 -19.04 -2.45 -1.01
CA SER A 439 -18.24 -3.15 0.00
C SER A 439 -18.98 -4.35 0.62
N ASP A 440 -18.21 -5.32 1.12
CA ASP A 440 -18.69 -6.47 1.90
C ASP A 440 -18.71 -6.20 3.43
N ASP A 441 -18.80 -7.27 4.25
CA ASP A 441 -19.04 -7.21 5.69
C ASP A 441 -17.79 -7.31 6.57
N SER A 442 -16.57 -7.19 6.00
CA SER A 442 -15.37 -7.61 6.74
C SER A 442 -14.15 -6.70 6.71
N HIS A 443 -14.06 -5.67 5.86
CA HIS A 443 -12.82 -4.87 5.74
C HIS A 443 -13.01 -3.49 5.14
N ALA A 444 -13.69 -2.63 5.89
CA ALA A 444 -13.97 -1.29 5.42
C ALA A 444 -13.36 -0.19 6.30
N TYR A 445 -13.56 1.06 5.86
CA TYR A 445 -13.06 2.23 6.55
C TYR A 445 -13.55 2.29 8.00
N ASN A 446 -12.61 2.46 8.93
CA ASN A 446 -12.78 2.44 10.40
C ASN A 446 -13.11 1.08 11.04
N GLU A 447 -13.29 0.00 10.28
CA GLU A 447 -13.62 -1.35 10.79
C GLU A 447 -12.72 -2.43 10.16
N TRP A 448 -11.41 -2.19 10.16
CA TRP A 448 -10.46 -3.09 9.53
C TRP A 448 -10.25 -4.39 10.31
N ASN A 449 -10.56 -5.55 9.71
CA ASN A 449 -10.22 -6.86 10.29
C ASN A 449 -8.73 -7.26 10.16
N ALA A 450 -7.93 -6.45 9.46
CA ALA A 450 -6.49 -6.63 9.24
C ALA A 450 -5.84 -5.26 8.95
N ALA A 451 -4.51 -5.19 8.78
CA ALA A 451 -3.83 -3.91 8.54
C ALA A 451 -4.42 -3.14 7.34
N PRO A 452 -4.75 -1.84 7.48
CA PRO A 452 -5.41 -1.04 6.45
C PRO A 452 -4.50 -0.75 5.24
N PRO A 453 -5.05 -0.31 4.09
CA PRO A 453 -4.24 0.19 2.98
C PRO A 453 -3.49 1.47 3.36
N PHE A 454 -2.47 1.84 2.57
CA PHE A 454 -1.63 3.03 2.80
C PHE A 454 -2.39 4.38 2.67
N ASP A 455 -3.65 4.35 2.25
CA ASP A 455 -4.54 5.50 2.08
C ASP A 455 -5.97 5.16 2.53
N PRO A 456 -6.19 4.92 3.82
CA PRO A 456 -7.49 4.46 4.30
C PRO A 456 -8.59 5.49 4.03
N GLU A 457 -8.26 6.79 4.02
CA GLU A 457 -9.20 7.88 3.75
C GLU A 457 -9.79 7.82 2.34
N HIS A 458 -9.10 7.20 1.39
CA HIS A 458 -9.55 6.98 0.02
C HIS A 458 -10.13 5.59 -0.23
N TYR A 459 -10.40 4.80 0.83
CA TYR A 459 -11.08 3.51 0.67
C TYR A 459 -12.46 3.73 0.04
N GLY A 460 -12.60 3.27 -1.22
CA GLY A 460 -13.61 3.81 -2.13
C GLY A 460 -13.07 4.13 -3.54
N ILE A 461 -13.76 5.03 -4.24
CA ILE A 461 -13.43 5.49 -5.59
C ILE A 461 -13.54 7.01 -5.71
N THR A 462 -12.53 7.61 -6.32
CA THR A 462 -12.48 9.03 -6.66
C THR A 462 -12.24 9.21 -8.15
N ILE A 463 -13.07 10.02 -8.80
CA ILE A 463 -12.95 10.41 -10.21
C ILE A 463 -12.53 11.87 -10.26
N MET A 464 -11.45 12.15 -10.98
CA MET A 464 -10.90 13.51 -11.12
C MET A 464 -10.70 13.86 -12.59
N GLY A 465 -10.73 15.16 -12.89
CA GLY A 465 -10.26 15.65 -14.18
C GLY A 465 -8.76 15.41 -14.38
N ALA A 466 -8.33 15.01 -15.59
CA ALA A 466 -6.93 14.78 -15.91
C ALA A 466 -6.42 15.65 -17.07
N GLY A 467 -5.13 16.00 -17.03
CA GLY A 467 -4.39 16.73 -18.07
C GLY A 467 -4.22 18.24 -17.78
N GLU A 468 -3.14 18.84 -18.32
CA GLU A 468 -2.71 20.24 -18.09
C GLU A 468 -3.71 21.34 -18.52
N GLY A 469 -4.88 20.97 -19.04
CA GLY A 469 -5.91 21.90 -19.49
C GLY A 469 -7.31 21.53 -19.04
N PHE A 470 -7.47 20.65 -18.05
CA PHE A 470 -8.79 20.27 -17.55
C PHE A 470 -9.56 21.50 -17.06
N LYS A 471 -10.80 21.64 -17.53
CA LYS A 471 -11.69 22.73 -17.15
C LYS A 471 -12.87 22.14 -16.39
N THR A 472 -13.04 22.50 -15.13
CA THR A 472 -14.21 22.06 -14.33
C THR A 472 -15.56 22.38 -14.98
N SER A 473 -15.61 23.38 -15.86
CA SER A 473 -16.81 23.73 -16.65
C SER A 473 -17.30 22.64 -17.61
N VAL A 474 -16.46 21.67 -17.98
CA VAL A 474 -16.87 20.52 -18.82
C VAL A 474 -17.76 19.54 -18.05
N VAL A 475 -17.66 19.56 -16.72
CA VAL A 475 -18.48 18.76 -15.82
C VAL A 475 -19.79 19.49 -15.55
N GLY A 476 -20.89 18.78 -15.68
CA GLY A 476 -22.23 19.20 -15.32
C GLY A 476 -22.84 18.28 -14.26
N LYS A 477 -23.94 18.75 -13.67
CA LYS A 477 -24.79 17.91 -12.83
C LYS A 477 -25.29 16.72 -13.63
N PHE A 478 -25.44 15.58 -12.96
CA PHE A 478 -26.03 14.38 -13.55
C PHE A 478 -27.37 14.67 -14.23
N ILE A 479 -27.52 14.19 -15.46
CA ILE A 479 -28.77 14.18 -16.20
C ILE A 479 -29.09 12.74 -16.57
N ASN A 480 -30.19 12.20 -16.03
CA ASN A 480 -30.72 10.92 -16.48
C ASN A 480 -31.44 11.11 -17.82
N GLU A 481 -30.72 11.03 -18.93
CA GLU A 481 -31.31 11.12 -20.28
C GLU A 481 -32.14 9.88 -20.64
N GLY A 482 -31.95 8.76 -19.93
CA GLY A 482 -32.65 7.50 -20.16
C GLY A 482 -34.17 7.65 -20.09
N ASP A 483 -34.67 8.47 -19.15
CA ASP A 483 -36.12 8.62 -18.90
C ASP A 483 -36.88 9.18 -20.10
N LYS A 484 -36.24 10.01 -20.94
CA LYS A 484 -36.89 10.63 -22.12
C LYS A 484 -37.25 9.61 -23.21
N ASN A 485 -36.55 8.48 -23.23
CA ASN A 485 -36.72 7.44 -24.24
C ASN A 485 -37.49 6.22 -23.72
N ILE A 486 -37.94 6.22 -22.46
CA ILE A 486 -38.73 5.11 -21.91
C ILE A 486 -40.06 5.02 -22.65
N ILE A 487 -40.32 3.85 -23.24
CA ILE A 487 -41.61 3.48 -23.86
C ILE A 487 -42.54 2.91 -22.80
N SER A 488 -42.02 2.04 -21.94
CA SER A 488 -42.75 1.39 -20.86
C SER A 488 -41.76 0.83 -19.84
N GLN A 489 -42.15 0.76 -18.57
CA GLN A 489 -41.28 0.33 -17.50
C GLN A 489 -42.06 -0.36 -16.38
N ILE A 490 -41.49 -1.44 -15.85
CA ILE A 490 -41.90 -2.11 -14.62
C ILE A 490 -40.62 -2.37 -13.85
N ILE A 491 -40.32 -1.58 -12.82
CA ILE A 491 -39.10 -1.69 -12.01
C ILE A 491 -39.45 -1.67 -10.53
N ARG A 492 -38.45 -1.93 -9.67
CA ARG A 492 -38.62 -2.02 -8.21
C ARG A 492 -39.67 -3.06 -7.83
N VAL A 493 -39.67 -4.17 -8.55
CA VAL A 493 -40.63 -5.27 -8.35
C VAL A 493 -40.27 -6.00 -7.05
N MET A 494 -41.24 -6.09 -6.14
CA MET A 494 -41.13 -6.82 -4.85
C MET A 494 -41.53 -8.30 -5.03
N ASN A 495 -41.50 -9.08 -3.95
CA ASN A 495 -41.89 -10.50 -3.95
C ASN A 495 -43.32 -10.75 -4.47
N ASP A 496 -43.55 -11.94 -5.01
CA ASP A 496 -44.86 -12.49 -5.41
C ASP A 496 -45.66 -11.56 -6.34
N ALA A 497 -44.97 -10.80 -7.19
CA ALA A 497 -45.60 -9.81 -8.03
C ALA A 497 -45.87 -10.36 -9.43
N ASP A 498 -47.09 -10.15 -9.94
CA ASP A 498 -47.41 -10.21 -11.37
C ASP A 498 -47.82 -8.80 -11.81
N LYS A 499 -46.94 -8.15 -12.59
CA LYS A 499 -47.10 -6.77 -13.03
C LYS A 499 -47.27 -6.70 -14.53
N SER A 500 -48.06 -5.72 -14.96
CA SER A 500 -48.24 -5.43 -16.38
C SER A 500 -48.38 -3.94 -16.66
N ALA A 501 -47.93 -3.52 -17.84
CA ALA A 501 -48.09 -2.17 -18.36
C ALA A 501 -48.39 -2.22 -19.86
N ASN A 502 -49.46 -1.56 -20.29
CA ASN A 502 -49.79 -1.46 -21.71
C ASN A 502 -48.99 -0.34 -22.37
N PHE A 503 -48.53 -0.56 -23.60
CA PHE A 503 -47.90 0.47 -24.41
C PHE A 503 -48.26 0.34 -25.89
N LYS A 504 -48.13 1.44 -26.63
CA LYS A 504 -48.48 1.52 -28.05
C LYS A 504 -47.32 2.06 -28.86
N LEU A 505 -47.13 1.47 -30.04
CA LEU A 505 -46.17 1.91 -31.03
C LEU A 505 -46.93 2.34 -32.29
N ASP A 506 -46.81 3.60 -32.68
CA ASP A 506 -47.50 4.13 -33.86
C ASP A 506 -46.81 3.78 -35.19
N LYS A 507 -45.56 3.32 -35.11
CA LYS A 507 -44.75 2.86 -36.23
C LYS A 507 -43.80 1.77 -35.76
N SER A 508 -43.22 1.04 -36.71
CA SER A 508 -42.15 0.10 -36.38
C SER A 508 -41.00 0.85 -35.71
N THR A 509 -40.58 0.34 -34.56
CA THR A 509 -39.67 1.02 -33.63
C THR A 509 -38.63 0.03 -33.16
N ARG A 510 -37.35 0.40 -33.23
CA ARG A 510 -36.28 -0.34 -32.56
C ARG A 510 -36.33 -0.03 -31.07
N ILE A 511 -36.37 -1.08 -30.26
CA ILE A 511 -36.53 -1.01 -28.82
C ILE A 511 -35.33 -1.64 -28.17
N ARG A 512 -34.70 -0.93 -27.24
CA ARG A 512 -33.74 -1.51 -26.31
C ARG A 512 -34.47 -2.02 -25.09
N ILE A 513 -34.24 -3.28 -24.75
CA ILE A 513 -34.81 -3.97 -23.60
C ILE A 513 -33.71 -4.10 -22.57
N TYR A 514 -33.95 -3.54 -21.38
CA TYR A 514 -33.09 -3.72 -20.21
C TYR A 514 -33.90 -4.39 -19.11
N ALA A 515 -33.57 -5.63 -18.77
CA ALA A 515 -34.27 -6.38 -17.74
C ALA A 515 -33.28 -7.05 -16.78
N ILE A 516 -33.58 -6.99 -15.49
CA ILE A 516 -32.82 -7.62 -14.40
C ILE A 516 -33.79 -8.48 -13.61
N GLY A 517 -33.38 -9.70 -13.26
CA GLY A 517 -34.15 -10.61 -12.44
C GLY A 517 -33.33 -11.80 -11.91
N GLU A 518 -33.97 -12.68 -11.16
CA GLU A 518 -33.36 -13.85 -10.54
C GLU A 518 -33.41 -15.05 -11.49
N GLY A 519 -32.30 -15.76 -11.61
CA GLY A 519 -32.21 -16.99 -12.40
C GLY A 519 -31.11 -17.91 -11.92
N GLN A 520 -31.41 -19.19 -11.82
CA GLN A 520 -30.48 -20.24 -11.41
C GLN A 520 -30.77 -21.56 -12.14
N ASN A 521 -29.74 -22.37 -12.34
CA ASN A 521 -29.84 -23.71 -12.93
C ASN A 521 -30.53 -23.73 -14.32
N ARG A 522 -30.26 -22.71 -15.14
CA ARG A 522 -30.85 -22.50 -16.47
C ARG A 522 -32.33 -22.09 -16.48
N THR A 523 -32.87 -21.73 -15.32
CA THR A 523 -34.25 -21.27 -15.15
C THR A 523 -34.26 -19.82 -14.68
N MET A 524 -35.21 -19.03 -15.18
CA MET A 524 -35.52 -17.70 -14.64
C MET A 524 -36.68 -17.82 -13.65
N TYR A 525 -36.58 -17.11 -12.53
CA TYR A 525 -37.60 -17.02 -11.48
C TYR A 525 -38.28 -15.65 -11.56
N ASP A 526 -37.48 -14.59 -11.57
CA ASP A 526 -37.97 -13.24 -11.83
C ASP A 526 -37.57 -12.84 -13.25
N TYR A 527 -38.55 -12.50 -14.09
CA TYR A 527 -38.28 -12.17 -15.48
C TYR A 527 -39.45 -11.42 -16.13
N GLY A 528 -39.13 -10.73 -17.23
CA GLY A 528 -40.09 -10.00 -18.03
C GLY A 528 -40.26 -10.55 -19.44
N TRP A 529 -41.41 -10.26 -20.03
CA TRP A 529 -41.72 -10.57 -21.42
C TRP A 529 -42.63 -9.48 -22.03
N ILE A 530 -42.74 -9.51 -23.36
CA ILE A 530 -43.60 -8.62 -24.13
C ILE A 530 -44.60 -9.49 -24.88
N GLU A 531 -45.89 -9.17 -24.76
CA GLU A 531 -46.97 -9.84 -25.51
C GLU A 531 -47.75 -8.82 -26.36
N GLU A 532 -48.24 -9.26 -27.53
CA GLU A 532 -49.22 -8.51 -28.31
C GLU A 532 -50.54 -8.40 -27.54
N ALA A 533 -51.06 -7.18 -27.34
CA ALA A 533 -52.22 -6.96 -26.47
C ALA A 533 -53.50 -7.67 -26.96
N ARG A 534 -53.65 -7.84 -28.29
CA ARG A 534 -54.85 -8.45 -28.90
C ARG A 534 -54.81 -9.98 -28.92
N THR A 535 -53.63 -10.56 -29.18
CA THR A 535 -53.48 -12.00 -29.43
C THR A 535 -52.96 -12.74 -28.20
N GLY A 536 -52.27 -12.04 -27.29
CA GLY A 536 -51.52 -12.65 -26.19
C GLY A 536 -50.23 -13.35 -26.64
N ASN A 537 -49.84 -13.22 -27.91
CA ASN A 537 -48.63 -13.84 -28.42
C ASN A 537 -47.39 -13.17 -27.79
N VAL A 538 -46.53 -13.96 -27.17
CA VAL A 538 -45.24 -13.51 -26.65
C VAL A 538 -44.29 -13.24 -27.81
N VAL A 539 -43.84 -12.00 -27.95
CA VAL A 539 -42.93 -11.56 -29.02
C VAL A 539 -41.47 -11.48 -28.56
N TRP A 540 -41.25 -11.45 -27.24
CA TRP A 540 -39.93 -11.52 -26.61
C TRP A 540 -40.08 -11.93 -25.14
N GLU A 541 -39.18 -12.76 -24.63
CA GLU A 541 -39.13 -13.22 -23.24
C GLU A 541 -37.68 -13.26 -22.76
N MET A 542 -37.43 -12.81 -21.53
CA MET A 542 -36.14 -12.96 -20.88
C MET A 542 -35.94 -14.41 -20.46
N THR A 543 -35.02 -15.11 -21.12
CA THR A 543 -34.64 -16.50 -20.78
C THR A 543 -33.26 -16.55 -20.13
N TYR A 544 -32.98 -17.58 -19.32
CA TYR A 544 -31.67 -17.67 -18.65
C TYR A 544 -30.50 -17.66 -19.66
N ALA A 545 -30.67 -18.34 -20.80
CA ALA A 545 -29.62 -18.50 -21.80
C ALA A 545 -29.18 -17.19 -22.48
N MET A 546 -30.03 -16.15 -22.48
CA MET A 546 -29.70 -14.85 -23.07
C MET A 546 -29.23 -13.80 -22.04
N THR A 547 -29.13 -14.19 -20.77
CA THR A 547 -28.75 -13.29 -19.68
C THR A 547 -27.28 -13.41 -19.32
N PHE A 548 -26.75 -12.34 -18.76
CA PHE A 548 -25.43 -12.25 -18.15
C PHE A 548 -25.56 -12.08 -16.63
N HIS A 549 -24.45 -12.18 -15.91
CA HIS A 549 -24.41 -11.89 -14.47
C HIS A 549 -24.65 -10.39 -14.23
N ALA A 550 -25.51 -10.04 -13.28
CA ALA A 550 -25.87 -8.65 -12.96
C ALA A 550 -25.15 -8.10 -11.71
N GLY A 551 -24.06 -8.75 -11.28
CA GLY A 551 -23.33 -8.41 -10.07
C GLY A 551 -23.96 -8.97 -8.80
N GLY A 552 -23.23 -8.89 -7.68
CA GLY A 552 -23.63 -9.53 -6.42
C GLY A 552 -23.75 -11.05 -6.57
N ALA A 553 -24.87 -11.59 -6.09
CA ALA A 553 -25.13 -13.03 -6.07
C ALA A 553 -25.20 -13.62 -7.50
N ARG A 554 -24.72 -14.86 -7.66
CA ARG A 554 -24.67 -15.58 -8.95
C ARG A 554 -26.02 -15.62 -9.70
N LYS A 555 -27.10 -15.58 -8.92
CA LYS A 555 -28.48 -15.67 -9.39
C LYS A 555 -29.02 -14.35 -9.94
N ASN A 556 -28.31 -13.24 -9.77
CA ASN A 556 -28.64 -11.97 -10.37
C ASN A 556 -28.33 -12.01 -11.86
N ARG A 557 -29.37 -11.86 -12.68
CA ARG A 557 -29.30 -11.97 -14.15
C ARG A 557 -29.72 -10.66 -14.79
N VAL A 558 -29.04 -10.28 -15.86
CA VAL A 558 -29.37 -9.10 -16.67
C VAL A 558 -29.38 -9.42 -18.14
N VAL A 559 -30.29 -8.81 -18.89
CA VAL A 559 -30.27 -8.75 -20.36
C VAL A 559 -30.38 -7.30 -20.80
N ASN A 560 -29.51 -6.90 -21.73
CA ASN A 560 -29.55 -5.62 -22.42
C ASN A 560 -29.45 -5.88 -23.91
N THR A 561 -30.58 -5.83 -24.62
CA THR A 561 -30.67 -6.24 -26.03
C THR A 561 -31.58 -5.33 -26.83
N THR A 562 -31.58 -5.47 -28.14
CA THR A 562 -32.44 -4.69 -29.03
C THR A 562 -33.38 -5.59 -29.82
N LEU A 563 -34.61 -5.13 -30.01
CA LEU A 563 -35.65 -5.79 -30.76
C LEU A 563 -36.34 -4.78 -31.69
N LEU A 564 -36.61 -5.15 -32.94
CA LEU A 564 -37.48 -4.36 -33.81
C LEU A 564 -38.92 -4.82 -33.63
N LEU A 565 -39.77 -3.96 -33.05
CA LEU A 565 -41.20 -4.22 -32.94
C LEU A 565 -41.97 -3.46 -34.02
N GLY A 566 -43.05 -4.08 -34.51
CA GLY A 566 -43.97 -3.47 -35.45
C GLY A 566 -44.83 -2.37 -34.81
N LYS A 567 -45.61 -1.68 -35.64
CA LYS A 567 -46.72 -0.85 -35.15
C LYS A 567 -47.73 -1.76 -34.45
N GLY A 568 -48.18 -1.40 -33.26
CA GLY A 568 -49.16 -2.22 -32.53
C GLY A 568 -49.40 -1.77 -31.09
N GLU A 569 -50.31 -2.49 -30.43
CA GLU A 569 -50.57 -2.37 -29.00
C GLU A 569 -50.01 -3.62 -28.32
N TYR A 570 -49.24 -3.40 -27.26
CA TYR A 570 -48.45 -4.42 -26.58
C TYR A 570 -48.66 -4.30 -25.08
N LYS A 571 -48.39 -5.39 -24.37
CA LYS A 571 -48.34 -5.43 -22.92
C LYS A 571 -46.96 -5.89 -22.48
N LEU A 572 -46.31 -5.06 -21.68
CA LEU A 572 -45.11 -5.41 -20.94
C LEU A 572 -45.51 -6.18 -19.69
N ARG A 573 -44.84 -7.28 -19.41
CA ARG A 573 -45.09 -8.15 -18.25
C ARG A 573 -43.81 -8.37 -17.47
N TYR A 574 -43.96 -8.57 -16.15
CA TYR A 574 -42.89 -9.01 -15.28
C TYR A 574 -43.48 -9.81 -14.12
N VAL A 575 -42.84 -10.92 -13.78
CA VAL A 575 -43.18 -11.76 -12.62
C VAL A 575 -41.99 -11.89 -11.69
N SER A 576 -42.24 -12.01 -10.38
CA SER A 576 -41.24 -12.33 -9.36
C SER A 576 -41.72 -13.42 -8.39
N ASP A 577 -40.77 -14.12 -7.78
CA ASP A 577 -41.01 -15.12 -6.73
C ASP A 577 -40.88 -14.55 -5.31
N ASP A 578 -40.71 -15.39 -4.29
CA ASP A 578 -40.86 -15.05 -2.88
C ASP A 578 -39.55 -14.69 -2.14
N SER A 579 -38.38 -14.77 -2.78
CA SER A 579 -37.12 -14.86 -2.00
C SER A 579 -36.07 -13.79 -2.28
N HIS A 580 -36.00 -13.19 -3.48
CA HIS A 580 -34.94 -12.25 -3.82
C HIS A 580 -35.43 -11.13 -4.75
N SER A 581 -35.88 -10.02 -4.18
CA SER A 581 -36.48 -8.93 -4.95
C SER A 581 -36.14 -7.54 -4.41
N PHE A 582 -36.62 -6.50 -5.10
CA PHE A 582 -36.33 -5.12 -4.73
C PHE A 582 -36.72 -4.80 -3.28
N GLY A 583 -35.75 -4.31 -2.52
CA GLY A 583 -35.92 -3.92 -1.12
C GLY A 583 -35.85 -5.08 -0.13
N ARG A 584 -35.72 -6.33 -0.59
CA ARG A 584 -35.57 -7.51 0.26
C ARG A 584 -34.76 -8.61 -0.44
N TRP A 585 -33.44 -8.50 -0.32
CA TRP A 585 -32.49 -9.45 -0.90
C TRP A 585 -32.10 -10.50 0.14
N ASN A 586 -32.13 -11.78 -0.22
CA ASN A 586 -31.66 -12.89 0.62
C ASN A 586 -30.18 -13.28 0.37
N ASP A 587 -29.50 -12.53 -0.48
CA ASP A 587 -28.10 -12.72 -0.90
C ASP A 587 -27.59 -11.37 -1.47
N ASP A 588 -26.31 -11.29 -1.87
CA ASP A 588 -25.69 -10.07 -2.39
C ASP A 588 -26.53 -9.41 -3.51
N ILE A 589 -26.78 -8.11 -3.36
CA ILE A 589 -27.67 -7.33 -4.23
C ILE A 589 -27.12 -7.21 -5.66
N PRO A 590 -27.98 -7.11 -6.70
CA PRO A 590 -27.52 -6.79 -8.05
C PRO A 590 -26.94 -5.37 -8.11
N GLU A 591 -26.14 -5.09 -9.15
CA GLU A 591 -25.46 -3.80 -9.34
C GLU A 591 -26.40 -2.62 -9.60
N ASP A 592 -27.56 -2.87 -10.21
CA ASP A 592 -28.56 -1.85 -10.53
C ASP A 592 -29.92 -2.23 -9.93
N PRO A 593 -30.02 -2.26 -8.59
CA PRO A 593 -31.15 -2.87 -7.88
C PRO A 593 -32.47 -2.14 -8.14
N ASP A 594 -32.40 -0.82 -8.36
CA ASP A 594 -33.56 0.00 -8.73
C ASP A 594 -34.22 -0.45 -10.04
N TYR A 595 -33.51 -1.20 -10.89
CA TYR A 595 -33.98 -1.71 -12.16
C TYR A 595 -34.38 -3.18 -12.13
N TRP A 596 -34.50 -3.80 -10.94
CA TRP A 596 -35.12 -5.12 -10.78
C TRP A 596 -36.52 -5.11 -11.38
N GLY A 597 -36.69 -5.79 -12.52
CA GLY A 597 -37.75 -5.47 -13.45
C GLY A 597 -37.32 -5.43 -14.92
N ILE A 598 -38.11 -4.73 -15.74
CA ILE A 598 -37.92 -4.56 -17.18
C ILE A 598 -38.24 -3.14 -17.62
N THR A 599 -37.35 -2.54 -18.40
CA THR A 599 -37.52 -1.22 -19.03
C THR A 599 -37.35 -1.33 -20.55
N LEU A 600 -38.27 -0.72 -21.28
CA LEU A 600 -38.22 -0.59 -22.74
C LEU A 600 -37.85 0.83 -23.11
N TYR A 601 -36.79 1.01 -23.89
CA TYR A 601 -36.36 2.30 -24.41
C TYR A 601 -36.54 2.35 -25.93
N ARG A 602 -36.90 3.52 -26.45
CA ARG A 602 -36.74 3.82 -27.87
C ARG A 602 -35.25 3.89 -28.17
N ASP A 603 -34.80 3.07 -29.13
CA ASP A 603 -33.42 3.06 -29.60
C ASP A 603 -33.32 3.84 -30.92
N ASP A 604 -32.51 4.90 -30.91
CA ASP A 604 -32.21 5.75 -32.07
C ASP A 604 -31.11 5.18 -32.97
N GLY A 605 -30.51 4.05 -32.59
CA GLY A 605 -29.51 3.35 -33.39
C GLY A 605 -28.08 3.90 -33.22
N THR A 606 -27.84 4.75 -32.22
CA THR A 606 -26.47 5.10 -31.80
C THR A 606 -25.94 3.99 -30.88
N GLU A 607 -25.01 3.17 -31.36
CA GLU A 607 -24.31 2.24 -30.47
C GLU A 607 -23.52 3.03 -29.41
N PRO A 608 -23.49 2.56 -28.15
CA PRO A 608 -22.58 3.11 -27.16
C PRO A 608 -21.14 2.91 -27.64
N LEU A 609 -20.38 4.00 -27.78
CA LEU A 609 -18.96 3.89 -28.07
C LEU A 609 -18.28 3.23 -26.87
N ALA A 610 -17.62 2.10 -27.12
CA ALA A 610 -16.78 1.48 -26.10
C ALA A 610 -15.71 2.50 -25.67
N PRO A 611 -15.44 2.62 -24.36
CA PRO A 611 -14.36 3.46 -23.86
C PRO A 611 -13.07 3.05 -24.53
N LEU A 612 -12.29 4.03 -25.00
CA LEU A 612 -11.00 3.75 -25.57
C LEU A 612 -10.08 3.24 -24.44
N PRO A 613 -9.36 2.12 -24.65
CA PRO A 613 -8.38 1.65 -23.69
C PRO A 613 -7.36 2.77 -23.41
N PRO A 614 -6.65 2.73 -22.26
CA PRO A 614 -5.66 3.74 -21.90
C PRO A 614 -4.76 4.06 -23.09
N ILE A 615 -4.56 5.35 -23.35
CA ILE A 615 -3.83 5.85 -24.51
C ILE A 615 -2.45 5.18 -24.51
N LYS A 616 -2.17 4.30 -25.48
CA LYS A 616 -0.81 3.81 -25.71
C LYS A 616 0.07 5.03 -25.99
N PRO A 617 1.23 5.19 -25.32
CA PRO A 617 2.12 6.30 -25.60
C PRO A 617 2.41 6.37 -27.10
N LYS A 618 2.47 7.59 -27.66
CA LYS A 618 3.17 7.78 -28.92
C LYS A 618 4.59 7.29 -28.71
N GLU A 619 4.99 6.22 -29.41
CA GLU A 619 6.41 5.91 -29.56
C GLU A 619 7.07 7.13 -30.17
N HIS A 620 7.77 7.92 -29.35
CA HIS A 620 8.68 8.90 -29.89
C HIS A 620 9.78 8.12 -30.60
N GLY A 621 9.81 8.28 -31.92
CA GLY A 621 10.75 7.59 -32.81
C GLY A 621 12.18 7.74 -32.31
N LYS A 622 12.89 6.61 -32.41
CA LYS A 622 14.30 6.36 -32.08
C LYS A 622 15.26 7.53 -32.27
#